data_AF-A0A7C8AFK0-F1
#
_entry.id   AF-A0A7C8AFK0-F1
#
_cell.length_a   1.000
_cell.length_b   1.000
_cell.length_c   1.000
_cell.angle_alpha   90.00
_cell.angle_beta   90.00
_cell.angle_gamma   90.00
#
_symmetry.space_group_name_H-M   'P 1'
#
loop_
_entity.id
_entity.type
_entity.pdbx_description
1 polymer ?
#
loop_
_entity_poly.entity_id
_entity_poly.type
_entity_poly.pdbx_seq_one_letter_code
_entity_poly.pdbx_strand_id
1 'polypeptide(L)'
;MKKFLIISVLLLTGCNQYVKVDQLEMGMTIDEVTQLELLWSYRGQTDQYIEYSCKLKIPSSYTLDGWAIKPYILTFKDNKLHQIMIDERELDRQIAKNLPY
;
A
#
# COMPACT_ATOMS: atom_id res chain seq x y z
N MET A 1 -26.17 31.76 30.22
CA MET A 1 -26.44 30.33 29.96
C MET A 1 -25.39 29.79 28.98
N LYS A 2 -24.75 28.68 29.37
CA LYS A 2 -23.89 27.71 28.65
C LYS A 2 -22.95 28.22 27.54
N LYS A 3 -21.68 28.36 27.90
CA LYS A 3 -20.51 28.26 27.00
C LYS A 3 -20.38 26.79 26.58
N PHE A 4 -20.57 26.46 25.32
CA PHE A 4 -20.19 25.15 24.78
C PHE A 4 -18.80 25.28 24.14
N LEU A 5 -17.80 24.90 24.92
CA LEU A 5 -16.45 24.65 24.46
C LEU A 5 -16.45 23.21 23.93
N ILE A 6 -16.56 23.02 22.62
CA ILE A 6 -16.42 21.69 22.04
C ILE A 6 -14.93 21.43 21.83
N ILE A 7 -14.48 20.43 22.59
CA ILE A 7 -13.14 19.90 22.71
C ILE A 7 -12.67 19.36 21.36
N SER A 8 -11.45 19.73 20.98
CA SER A 8 -10.70 19.25 19.83
C SER A 8 -10.71 17.73 19.71
N VAL A 9 -11.23 17.20 18.59
CA VAL A 9 -11.00 15.80 18.21
C VAL A 9 -9.71 15.76 17.40
N LEU A 10 -8.60 15.57 18.11
CA LEU A 10 -7.32 15.13 17.56
C LEU A 10 -7.35 13.60 17.54
N LEU A 11 -7.56 13.00 16.36
CA LEU A 11 -7.13 11.63 16.08
C LEU A 11 -6.17 11.67 14.90
N LEU A 12 -4.95 12.17 15.17
CA LEU A 12 -3.78 11.88 14.34
C LEU A 12 -3.34 10.44 14.63
N THR A 13 -4.10 9.44 14.19
CA THR A 13 -3.58 8.07 14.07
C THR A 13 -2.84 7.97 12.75
N GLY A 14 -1.77 8.74 12.61
CA GLY A 14 -0.80 8.63 11.52
C GLY A 14 0.09 7.38 11.65
N CYS A 15 -0.49 6.25 12.05
CA CYS A 15 0.19 4.98 11.93
C CYS A 15 0.14 4.62 10.44
N ASN A 16 1.21 4.90 9.70
CA ASN A 16 1.44 4.31 8.38
C ASN A 16 1.60 2.79 8.56
N GLN A 17 0.49 2.08 8.77
CA GLN A 17 0.46 0.64 8.80
C GLN A 17 0.55 0.18 7.35
N TYR A 18 1.67 -0.45 7.02
CA TYR A 18 1.82 -1.12 5.74
C TYR A 18 1.27 -2.54 5.86
N VAL A 19 0.41 -2.90 4.93
CA VAL A 19 -0.13 -4.25 4.77
C VAL A 19 1.01 -5.19 4.36
N LYS A 20 1.03 -6.39 4.93
CA LYS A 20 1.98 -7.43 4.54
C LYS A 20 1.50 -8.11 3.25
N VAL A 21 2.44 -8.49 2.40
CA VAL A 21 2.12 -9.12 1.10
C VAL A 21 1.32 -10.43 1.26
N ASP A 22 1.48 -11.14 2.38
CA ASP A 22 0.78 -12.40 2.69
C ASP A 22 -0.69 -12.20 3.07
N GLN A 23 -1.13 -10.96 3.34
CA GLN A 23 -2.53 -10.62 3.59
C GLN A 23 -3.32 -10.40 2.29
N LEU A 24 -2.65 -10.38 1.13
CA LEU A 24 -3.28 -10.24 -0.18
C LEU A 24 -3.37 -11.60 -0.87
N GLU A 25 -4.59 -12.01 -1.19
CA GLU A 25 -4.88 -13.27 -1.86
C GLU A 25 -5.40 -13.04 -3.28
N MET A 26 -4.98 -13.90 -4.22
CA MET A 26 -5.50 -13.86 -5.59
C MET A 26 -7.01 -14.10 -5.57
N GLY A 27 -7.77 -13.28 -6.30
CA GLY A 27 -9.22 -13.33 -6.32
C GLY A 27 -9.91 -12.48 -5.24
N MET A 28 -9.17 -11.77 -4.38
CA MET A 28 -9.77 -10.72 -3.55
C MET A 28 -10.37 -9.62 -4.42
N THR A 29 -11.53 -9.11 -4.04
CA THR A 29 -12.14 -7.93 -4.66
C THR A 29 -11.42 -6.65 -4.27
N ILE A 30 -11.63 -5.58 -5.05
CA ILE A 30 -11.16 -4.24 -4.66
C ILE A 30 -11.71 -3.85 -3.29
N ASP A 31 -12.98 -4.16 -3.00
CA ASP A 31 -13.61 -3.85 -1.71
C ASP A 31 -12.94 -4.61 -0.55
N GLU A 32 -12.64 -5.90 -0.72
CA GLU A 32 -11.92 -6.70 0.27
C GLU A 32 -10.50 -6.16 0.51
N VAL A 33 -9.79 -5.75 -0.55
CA VAL A 33 -8.46 -5.13 -0.40
C VAL A 33 -8.54 -3.76 0.29
N THR A 34 -9.60 -2.98 0.06
CA THR A 34 -9.81 -1.68 0.70
C THR A 34 -9.94 -1.81 2.23
N GLN A 35 -10.49 -2.93 2.71
CA GLN A 35 -10.61 -3.21 4.15
C GLN A 35 -9.27 -3.45 4.84
N LEU A 36 -8.19 -3.70 4.09
CA LEU A 36 -6.84 -3.86 4.64
C LEU A 36 -6.19 -2.51 5.01
N GLU A 37 -6.89 -1.38 4.84
CA GLU A 37 -6.37 -0.02 5.08
C GLU A 37 -5.05 0.26 4.32
N LEU A 38 -4.89 -0.39 3.16
CA LEU A 38 -3.71 -0.24 2.31
C LEU A 38 -3.61 1.18 1.74
N LEU A 39 -2.43 1.77 1.85
CA LEU A 39 -2.08 2.97 1.09
C LEU A 39 -1.74 2.57 -0.35
N TRP A 40 -2.71 2.82 -1.22
CA TRP A 40 -2.65 2.58 -2.66
C TRP A 40 -3.18 3.78 -3.45
N SER A 41 -2.66 3.93 -4.67
CA SER A 41 -3.02 4.99 -5.59
C SER A 41 -3.31 4.40 -6.95
N TYR A 42 -4.39 4.86 -7.58
CA TYR A 42 -4.71 4.50 -8.96
C TYR A 42 -3.55 4.82 -9.89
N ARG A 43 -3.17 3.85 -10.73
CA ARG A 43 -2.08 3.98 -11.70
C ARG A 43 -2.62 4.10 -13.11
N GLY A 44 -3.62 3.29 -13.46
CA GLY A 44 -4.16 3.23 -14.81
C GLY A 44 -5.20 2.13 -14.98
N GLN A 45 -5.87 2.14 -16.13
CA GLN A 45 -6.87 1.16 -16.50
C GLN A 45 -6.78 0.87 -18.00
N THR A 46 -6.98 -0.39 -18.34
CA THR A 46 -7.23 -0.90 -19.70
C THR A 46 -8.61 -1.55 -19.73
N ASP A 47 -9.05 -2.02 -20.90
CA ASP A 47 -10.36 -2.68 -21.05
C ASP A 47 -10.53 -3.90 -20.14
N GLN A 48 -9.43 -4.55 -19.77
CA GLN A 48 -9.44 -5.79 -18.98
C GLN A 48 -8.87 -5.65 -17.58
N TYR A 49 -8.09 -4.59 -17.31
CA TYR A 49 -7.30 -4.49 -16.08
C TYR A 49 -7.36 -3.10 -15.46
N ILE A 50 -7.41 -3.06 -14.13
CA ILE A 50 -7.24 -1.85 -13.32
C ILE A 50 -5.99 -2.03 -12.47
N GLU A 51 -5.09 -1.06 -12.51
CA GLU A 51 -3.82 -1.11 -11.79
C GLU A 51 -3.76 -0.06 -10.68
N TYR A 52 -3.28 -0.48 -9.52
CA TYR A 52 -2.99 0.39 -8.38
C TYR A 52 -1.54 0.22 -7.94
N SER A 53 -0.85 1.31 -7.72
CA SER A 53 0.46 1.31 -7.06
C SER A 53 0.26 1.36 -5.55
N CYS A 54 1.02 0.58 -4.79
CA CYS A 54 0.97 0.52 -3.33
C CYS A 54 2.35 0.20 -2.74
N LYS A 55 2.44 0.21 -1.41
CA LYS A 55 3.64 -0.24 -0.68
C LYS A 55 3.27 -1.37 0.26
N LEU A 56 4.01 -2.47 0.19
CA LEU A 56 3.74 -3.66 1.00
C LEU A 56 4.96 -4.04 1.84
N LYS A 57 4.69 -4.59 3.02
CA LYS A 57 5.69 -5.23 3.87
C LYS A 57 5.98 -6.64 3.37
N ILE A 58 7.26 -6.93 3.23
CA ILE A 58 7.76 -8.28 2.95
C ILE A 58 8.79 -8.69 4.00
N PRO A 59 8.91 -9.99 4.33
CA PRO A 59 9.99 -10.47 5.17
C PRO A 59 11.35 -10.10 4.58
N SER A 60 12.27 -9.63 5.42
CA SER A 60 13.63 -9.26 5.03
C SER A 60 14.60 -9.57 6.16
N SER A 61 15.61 -10.38 5.88
CA SER A 61 16.69 -10.67 6.83
C SER A 61 17.69 -9.52 7.00
N TYR A 62 17.60 -8.48 6.17
CA TYR A 62 18.56 -7.38 6.13
C TYR A 62 18.10 -6.12 6.90
N THR A 63 16.90 -6.14 7.50
CA THR A 63 16.37 -5.01 8.28
C THR A 63 16.26 -5.39 9.76
N LEU A 64 16.41 -4.40 10.66
CA LEU A 64 16.40 -4.62 12.11
C LEU A 64 15.07 -5.19 12.65
N ASP A 65 13.95 -4.83 12.00
CA ASP A 65 12.61 -5.29 12.36
C ASP A 65 12.16 -6.56 11.61
N GLY A 66 13.01 -7.08 10.71
CA GLY A 66 12.71 -8.26 9.89
C GLY A 66 11.76 -8.00 8.71
N TRP A 67 11.41 -6.74 8.44
CA TRP A 67 10.50 -6.35 7.36
C TRP A 67 11.13 -5.30 6.45
N ALA A 68 10.93 -5.45 5.14
CA ALA A 68 11.22 -4.40 4.17
C ALA A 68 9.91 -3.90 3.58
N ILE A 69 9.84 -2.60 3.32
CA ILE A 69 8.72 -2.01 2.59
C ILE A 69 9.17 -1.83 1.14
N LYS A 70 8.43 -2.43 0.20
CA LYS A 70 8.72 -2.32 -1.23
C LYS A 70 7.50 -1.80 -1.99
N PRO A 71 7.71 -1.10 -3.12
CA PRO A 71 6.62 -0.68 -3.99
C PRO A 71 6.10 -1.87 -4.81
N TYR A 72 4.77 -1.95 -4.94
CA TYR A 72 4.07 -2.99 -5.68
C TYR A 72 2.98 -2.40 -6.57
N ILE A 73 2.62 -3.15 -7.61
CA ILE A 73 1.48 -2.94 -8.49
C ILE A 73 0.49 -4.07 -8.21
N LEU A 74 -0.73 -3.70 -7.85
CA LEU A 74 -1.88 -4.59 -7.76
C LEU A 74 -2.69 -4.46 -9.04
N THR A 75 -2.88 -5.56 -9.75
CA THR A 75 -3.65 -5.60 -10.99
C THR A 75 -4.93 -6.38 -10.75
N PHE A 76 -6.07 -5.73 -11.02
CA PHE A 76 -7.40 -6.30 -10.90
C PHE A 76 -7.96 -6.58 -12.29
N LYS A 77 -8.54 -7.76 -12.47
CA LYS A 77 -9.32 -8.16 -13.65
C LYS A 77 -10.71 -8.53 -13.20
N ASP A 78 -11.75 -8.01 -13.85
CA ASP A 78 -13.14 -8.26 -13.46
C ASP A 78 -13.41 -8.01 -11.96
N ASN A 79 -12.84 -6.91 -11.42
CA ASN A 79 -12.89 -6.52 -10.01
C ASN A 79 -12.22 -7.52 -9.05
N LYS A 80 -11.35 -8.41 -9.53
CA LYS A 80 -10.68 -9.45 -8.75
C LYS A 80 -9.17 -9.33 -8.89
N LEU A 81 -8.45 -9.43 -7.77
CA LEU A 81 -7.00 -9.32 -7.70
C LEU A 81 -6.41 -10.46 -8.52
N HIS A 82 -5.81 -10.10 -9.65
CA HIS A 82 -5.28 -11.03 -10.62
C HIS A 82 -3.77 -11.21 -10.47
N GLN A 83 -3.07 -10.14 -10.07
CA GLN A 83 -1.62 -10.13 -10.02
C GLN A 83 -1.11 -9.11 -8.99
N ILE A 84 0.00 -9.45 -8.35
CA ILE A 84 0.79 -8.61 -7.46
C ILE A 84 2.22 -8.62 -7.99
N MET A 85 2.74 -7.48 -8.42
CA MET A 85 4.10 -7.37 -8.96
C MET A 85 4.89 -6.29 -8.25
N ILE A 86 6.20 -6.48 -8.07
CA ILE A 86 7.07 -5.40 -7.59
C ILE A 86 7.11 -4.30 -8.65
N ASP A 87 6.97 -3.04 -8.24
CA ASP A 87 7.21 -1.90 -9.13
C ASP A 87 8.71 -1.65 -9.24
N GLU A 88 9.38 -2.40 -10.12
CA GLU A 88 10.84 -2.35 -10.31
C GLU A 88 11.34 -0.94 -10.59
N ARG A 89 10.59 -0.15 -11.37
CA ARG A 89 10.96 1.23 -11.72
C ARG A 89 11.01 2.12 -10.48
N GLU A 90 10.00 2.01 -9.61
CA GLU A 90 9.97 2.79 -8.37
C GLU A 90 10.99 2.25 -7.35
N LEU A 91 11.25 0.94 -7.34
CA LEU A 91 12.29 0.34 -6.51
C LEU A 91 13.67 0.85 -6.90
N ASP A 92 14.02 0.84 -8.19
CA ASP A 92 15.28 1.36 -8.71
C ASP A 92 15.47 2.84 -8.38
N ARG A 93 14.39 3.63 -8.50
CA ARG A 93 14.38 5.04 -8.12
C ARG A 93 14.69 5.24 -6.64
N GLN A 94 14.12 4.41 -5.77
CA GLN A 94 14.38 4.46 -4.32
C GLN A 94 15.82 4.04 -3.99
N ILE A 95 16.35 3.01 -4.67
CA ILE A 95 17.74 2.58 -4.51
C ILE A 95 18.68 3.72 -4.93
N ALA A 96 18.48 4.29 -6.12
CA ALA A 96 19.31 5.39 -6.63
C ALA A 96 19.31 6.61 -5.70
N LYS A 97 18.16 6.95 -5.10
CA LYS A 97 18.04 8.05 -4.13
C LYS A 97 18.85 7.81 -2.85
N ASN A 98 19.06 6.55 -2.46
CA ASN A 98 19.72 6.17 -1.22
C ASN A 98 21.22 5.86 -1.37
N LEU A 99 21.77 5.94 -2.60
CA LEU A 99 23.20 5.76 -2.82
C LEU A 99 23.96 7.05 -2.44
N PRO A 100 25.01 6.96 -1.60
CA PRO A 100 25.90 8.10 -1.36
C PRO A 100 26.69 8.40 -2.65
N TYR A 101 26.74 9.68 -3.01
CA TYR A 101 27.59 10.20 -4.11
C TYR A 101 29.08 10.02 -3.80
#